data_AF-A0A090M4R9-F1
#
_entry.id   AF-A0A090M4R9-F1
#
_cell.length_a   1.000
_cell.length_b   1.000
_cell.length_c   1.000
_cell.angle_alpha   90.00
_cell.angle_beta   90.00
_cell.angle_gamma   90.00
#
_symmetry.space_group_name_H-M   'P 1'
#
loop_
_entity.id
_entity.type
_entity.pdbx_description
1 polymer ?
#
loop_
_entity_poly.entity_id
_entity_poly.type
_entity_poly.pdbx_seq_one_letter_code
_entity_poly.pdbx_strand_id
1 'polypeptide(L)'
;MEATPRASAEDAKRAIKIKTGSLRRLFRERAMYAEEVELGERETRAMRARGADASDVKQQENVLQESTMMVHDNATRLIDARNDLESTVKHFELDDGVRESEELVAARALLEEVRAGLET
;
A
#
# COMPACT_ATOMS: atom_id res chain seq x y z
N MET A 1 -4.68 40.03 -3.17
CA MET A 1 -4.25 38.62 -3.06
C MET A 1 -5.33 37.92 -2.26
N GLU A 2 -6.29 37.28 -2.94
CA GLU A 2 -7.28 36.44 -2.26
C GLU A 2 -6.53 35.25 -1.66
N ALA A 3 -6.57 35.15 -0.33
CA ALA A 3 -6.13 33.95 0.36
C ALA A 3 -7.04 32.81 -0.08
N THR A 4 -6.46 31.79 -0.71
CA THR A 4 -7.14 30.52 -0.98
C THR A 4 -7.83 30.07 0.32
N PRO A 5 -9.12 29.72 0.30
CA PRO A 5 -9.82 29.34 1.53
C PRO A 5 -9.11 28.13 2.14
N ARG A 6 -8.59 28.32 3.36
CA ARG A 6 -7.99 27.25 4.15
C ARG A 6 -9.07 26.20 4.36
N ALA A 7 -8.80 24.95 4.00
CA ALA A 7 -9.71 23.85 4.29
C ALA A 7 -10.07 23.88 5.80
N SER A 8 -11.33 23.64 6.15
CA SER A 8 -11.72 23.61 7.55
C SER A 8 -10.97 22.49 8.28
N ALA A 9 -10.75 22.61 9.59
CA ALA A 9 -10.10 21.56 10.37
C ALA A 9 -10.82 20.20 10.23
N GLU A 10 -12.14 20.21 10.05
CA GLU A 10 -12.93 19.00 9.80
C GLU A 10 -12.68 18.39 8.42
N ASP A 11 -12.49 19.22 7.38
CA ASP A 11 -12.11 18.73 6.06
C ASP A 11 -10.69 18.14 6.06
N ALA A 12 -9.77 18.76 6.82
CA ALA A 12 -8.42 18.24 7.01
C ALA A 12 -8.43 16.86 7.70
N LYS A 13 -9.15 16.71 8.82
CA LYS A 13 -9.32 15.43 9.51
C LYS A 13 -9.93 14.37 8.59
N ARG A 14 -10.98 14.73 7.85
CA ARG A 14 -11.60 13.82 6.85
C ARG A 14 -10.58 13.37 5.81
N ALA A 15 -9.80 14.29 5.24
CA ALA A 15 -8.79 13.96 4.25
C ALA A 15 -7.72 13.01 4.80
N ILE A 16 -7.21 13.29 6.01
CA ILE A 16 -6.23 12.45 6.71
C ILE A 16 -6.80 11.04 6.92
N LYS A 17 -8.05 10.93 7.40
CA LYS A 17 -8.72 9.65 7.63
C LYS A 17 -8.85 8.82 6.35
N ILE A 18 -9.27 9.44 5.25
CA ILE A 18 -9.41 8.78 3.95
C ILE A 18 -8.05 8.26 3.47
N LYS A 19 -7.03 9.11 3.45
CA LYS A 19 -5.69 8.74 2.99
C LYS A 19 -5.05 7.65 3.86
N THR A 20 -5.27 7.71 5.18
CA THR A 20 -4.87 6.65 6.12
C THR A 20 -5.54 5.32 5.79
N GLY A 21 -6.85 5.32 5.49
CA GLY A 21 -7.58 4.12 5.08
C GLY A 21 -7.04 3.52 3.78
N SER A 22 -6.78 4.37 2.77
CA SER A 22 -6.20 3.94 1.49
C SER A 22 -4.82 3.30 1.66
N LEU A 23 -3.93 3.94 2.42
CA LEU A 23 -2.60 3.41 2.71
C LEU A 23 -2.68 2.07 3.45
N ARG A 24 -3.56 1.96 4.46
CA ARG A 24 -3.73 0.72 5.25
C ARG A 24 -4.19 -0.44 4.39
N ARG A 25 -5.11 -0.21 3.44
CA ARG A 25 -5.59 -1.23 2.52
C ARG A 25 -4.44 -1.74 1.64
N LEU A 26 -3.72 -0.84 1.00
CA LEU A 26 -2.57 -1.19 0.14
C LEU A 26 -1.50 -1.96 0.91
N PHE A 27 -1.21 -1.55 2.15
CA PHE A 27 -0.20 -2.20 2.98
C PHE A 27 -0.57 -3.64 3.34
N ARG A 28 -1.86 -3.92 3.56
CA ARG A 28 -2.36 -5.29 3.81
C ARG A 28 -2.36 -6.14 2.55
N GLU A 29 -2.74 -5.56 1.41
CA GLU A 29 -2.76 -6.25 0.11
C GLU A 29 -1.38 -6.79 -0.31
N ARG A 30 -0.30 -6.10 0.08
CA ARG A 30 1.08 -6.56 -0.16
C ARG A 30 1.31 -8.00 0.30
N ALA A 31 0.85 -8.34 1.52
CA ALA A 31 1.07 -9.68 2.08
C ALA A 31 0.33 -10.77 1.28
N MET A 32 -0.89 -10.47 0.83
CA MET A 32 -1.69 -11.37 0.00
C MET A 32 -1.00 -11.62 -1.35
N TYR A 33 -0.55 -10.57 -2.04
CA TYR A 33 0.12 -10.73 -3.34
C TYR A 33 1.48 -11.45 -3.21
N ALA A 34 2.21 -11.22 -2.12
CA ALA A 34 3.45 -11.95 -1.84
C ALA A 34 3.17 -13.46 -1.66
N GLU A 35 2.13 -13.83 -0.91
CA GLU A 35 1.73 -15.23 -0.71
C GLU A 35 1.31 -15.90 -2.03
N GLU A 36 0.57 -15.21 -2.90
CA GLU A 36 0.19 -15.70 -4.23
C GLU A 36 1.41 -16.00 -5.10
N VAL A 37 2.40 -15.10 -5.12
CA VAL A 37 3.66 -15.30 -5.86
C VAL A 37 4.41 -16.51 -5.32
N GLU A 38 4.57 -16.62 -3.99
CA GLU A 38 5.24 -17.78 -3.40
C GLU A 38 4.53 -19.10 -3.73
N LEU A 39 3.19 -19.11 -3.70
CA LEU A 39 2.40 -20.29 -4.05
C LEU A 39 2.59 -20.65 -5.53
N GLY A 40 2.49 -19.68 -6.42
CA GLY A 40 2.68 -19.87 -7.85
C GLY A 40 4.09 -20.37 -8.19
N GLU A 41 5.12 -19.86 -7.51
CA GLU A 41 6.48 -20.36 -7.62
C GLU A 41 6.62 -21.82 -7.14
N ARG A 42 6.04 -22.15 -5.97
CA ARG A 42 6.06 -23.52 -5.43
C ARG A 42 5.39 -24.49 -6.40
N GLU A 43 4.24 -24.12 -6.93
CA GLU A 43 3.50 -24.92 -7.90
C GLU A 43 4.29 -25.10 -9.19
N THR A 44 4.86 -24.02 -9.75
CA THR A 44 5.69 -24.05 -10.96
C THR A 44 6.90 -24.98 -10.78
N ARG A 45 7.60 -24.89 -9.63
CA ARG A 45 8.71 -25.80 -9.28
C ARG A 45 8.25 -27.25 -9.20
N ALA A 46 7.10 -27.51 -8.56
CA ALA A 46 6.54 -28.85 -8.43
C ALA A 46 6.12 -29.44 -9.79
N MET A 47 5.55 -28.64 -10.68
CA MET A 47 5.20 -29.04 -12.06
C MET A 47 6.43 -29.47 -12.85
N ARG A 48 7.51 -28.69 -12.78
CA ARG A 48 8.78 -29.02 -13.41
C ARG A 48 9.39 -30.29 -12.84
N ALA A 49 9.38 -30.45 -11.51
CA ALA A 49 9.95 -31.61 -10.85
C ALA A 49 9.23 -32.93 -11.18
N ARG A 50 7.89 -32.89 -11.35
CA ARG A 50 7.10 -34.08 -11.73
C ARG A 50 7.07 -34.36 -13.23
N GLY A 51 7.76 -33.56 -14.05
CA GLY A 51 7.77 -33.71 -15.51
C GLY A 51 6.42 -33.43 -16.15
N ALA A 52 5.68 -32.43 -15.67
CA ALA A 52 4.43 -31.99 -16.30
C ALA A 52 4.66 -31.52 -17.75
N ASP A 53 3.59 -31.48 -18.54
CA ASP A 53 3.65 -31.05 -19.93
C ASP A 53 4.17 -29.61 -20.06
N ALA A 54 4.93 -29.34 -21.12
CA ALA A 54 5.54 -28.03 -21.33
C ALA A 54 4.50 -26.91 -21.52
N SER A 55 3.35 -27.22 -22.12
CA SER A 55 2.24 -26.28 -22.26
C SER A 55 1.63 -25.93 -20.90
N ASP A 56 1.43 -26.94 -20.04
CA ASP A 56 0.89 -26.75 -18.69
C ASP A 56 1.83 -25.91 -17.82
N VAL A 57 3.13 -26.22 -17.86
CA VAL A 57 4.16 -25.43 -17.14
C VAL A 57 4.15 -23.98 -17.63
N LYS A 58 4.09 -23.76 -18.94
CA LYS A 58 4.07 -22.40 -19.50
C LYS A 58 2.81 -21.63 -19.12
N GLN A 59 1.66 -22.30 -19.04
CA GLN A 59 0.43 -21.67 -18.55
C GLN A 59 0.58 -21.23 -17.09
N GLN A 60 1.13 -22.09 -16.23
CA GLN A 60 1.39 -21.73 -14.83
C GLN A 60 2.39 -20.56 -14.71
N GLU A 61 3.41 -20.51 -15.55
CA GLU A 61 4.36 -19.39 -15.58
C GLU A 61 3.70 -18.07 -15.95
N ASN A 62 2.74 -18.07 -16.88
CA ASN A 62 1.98 -16.86 -17.21
C ASN A 62 1.15 -16.39 -16.00
N VAL A 63 0.50 -17.32 -15.28
CA VAL A 63 -0.26 -17.01 -14.06
C VAL A 63 0.66 -16.42 -12.99
N LEU A 64 1.83 -17.04 -12.76
CA LEU A 64 2.83 -16.53 -11.83
C LEU A 64 3.32 -15.13 -12.24
N GLN A 65 3.52 -14.88 -13.52
CA GLN A 65 3.91 -13.57 -14.03
C GLN A 65 2.81 -12.52 -13.75
N GLU A 66 1.54 -12.86 -13.94
CA GLU A 66 0.41 -11.96 -13.60
C GLU A 66 0.39 -11.61 -12.11
N SER A 67 0.53 -12.58 -11.21
CA SER A 67 0.63 -12.33 -9.77
C SER A 67 1.87 -11.48 -9.41
N THR A 68 3.00 -11.72 -10.08
CA THR A 68 4.22 -10.94 -9.88
C THR A 68 4.04 -9.48 -10.30
N MET A 69 3.33 -9.23 -11.40
CA MET A 69 3.00 -7.86 -11.83
C MET A 69 2.12 -7.14 -10.80
N MET A 70 1.22 -7.85 -10.12
CA MET A 70 0.37 -7.28 -9.07
C MET A 70 1.18 -6.82 -7.85
N VAL A 71 2.24 -7.55 -7.46
CA VAL A 71 3.14 -7.12 -6.39
C VAL A 71 3.80 -5.77 -6.74
N HIS A 72 4.25 -5.62 -7.98
CA HIS A 72 4.87 -4.38 -8.44
C HIS A 72 3.89 -3.21 -8.50
N ASP A 73 2.66 -3.41 -9.01
CA ASP A 73 1.61 -2.39 -9.01
C ASP A 73 1.27 -1.95 -7.58
N ASN A 74 1.05 -2.92 -6.68
CA ASN A 74 0.75 -2.64 -5.28
C ASN A 74 1.89 -1.84 -4.62
N ALA A 75 3.15 -2.23 -4.84
CA ALA A 75 4.29 -1.51 -4.28
C ALA A 75 4.36 -0.05 -4.75
N THR A 76 4.11 0.20 -6.04
CA THR A 76 4.08 1.56 -6.60
C THR A 76 2.98 2.39 -5.95
N ARG A 77 1.75 1.84 -5.91
CA ARG A 77 0.58 2.53 -5.31
C ARG A 77 0.74 2.75 -3.81
N LEU A 78 1.40 1.82 -3.11
CA LEU A 78 1.69 1.92 -1.69
C LEU A 78 2.66 3.09 -1.42
N ILE A 79 3.72 3.22 -2.21
CA ILE A 79 4.67 4.34 -2.12
C ILE A 79 3.96 5.67 -2.36
N ASP A 80 3.12 5.75 -3.40
CA ASP A 80 2.37 6.96 -3.72
C ASP A 80 1.40 7.35 -2.59
N ALA A 81 0.63 6.38 -2.07
CA ALA A 81 -0.29 6.61 -0.95
C ALA A 81 0.44 7.03 0.33
N ARG A 82 1.62 6.45 0.59
CA ARG A 82 2.47 6.86 1.73
C ARG A 82 2.91 8.30 1.57
N ASN A 83 3.48 8.66 0.42
CA ASN A 83 3.97 10.01 0.15
C ASN A 83 2.84 11.05 0.23
N ASP A 84 1.66 10.71 -0.29
CA ASP A 84 0.46 11.56 -0.23
C ASP A 84 -0.02 11.78 1.22
N LEU A 85 -0.05 10.72 2.04
CA LEU A 85 -0.37 10.83 3.46
C LEU A 85 0.69 11.63 4.23
N GLU A 86 1.98 11.38 4.01
CA GLU A 86 3.08 12.13 4.63
C GLU A 86 2.99 13.63 4.31
N SER A 87 2.72 13.98 3.06
CA SER A 87 2.54 15.37 2.63
C SER A 87 1.34 16.03 3.34
N THR A 88 0.23 15.30 3.42
CA THR A 88 -0.99 15.76 4.11
C THR A 88 -0.75 15.97 5.61
N VAL A 89 -0.07 15.04 6.27
CA VAL A 89 0.29 15.13 7.70
C VAL A 89 1.19 16.36 7.93
N LYS A 90 2.25 16.54 7.13
CA LYS A 90 3.16 17.70 7.24
C LYS A 90 2.43 19.03 7.04
N HIS A 91 1.42 19.07 6.17
CA HIS A 91 0.66 20.29 5.92
C HIS A 91 -0.20 20.72 7.12
N PHE A 92 -0.78 19.76 7.85
CA PHE A 92 -1.75 20.03 8.92
C PHE A 92 -1.22 19.82 10.35
N GLU A 93 0.00 19.32 10.53
CA GLU A 93 0.51 18.94 11.86
C GLU A 93 0.64 20.08 12.88
N LEU A 94 0.70 21.32 12.41
CA LEU A 94 0.76 22.51 13.26
C LEU A 94 -0.58 23.25 13.36
N ASP A 95 -1.64 22.74 12.73
CA ASP A 95 -2.97 23.35 12.81
C ASP A 95 -3.62 22.99 14.15
N ASP A 96 -3.98 23.99 14.96
CA ASP A 96 -4.56 23.79 16.31
C ASP A 96 -5.85 22.94 16.29
N GLY A 97 -6.59 22.96 15.18
CA GLY A 97 -7.79 22.13 15.01
C GLY A 97 -7.51 20.66 14.69
N VAL A 98 -6.26 20.30 14.36
CA VAL A 98 -5.87 18.98 13.81
C VAL A 98 -4.72 18.33 14.58
N ARG A 99 -3.78 19.10 15.12
CA ARG A 99 -2.54 18.63 15.78
C ARG A 99 -2.74 17.56 16.85
N GLU A 100 -3.87 17.59 17.54
CA GLU A 100 -4.23 16.68 18.63
C GLU A 100 -5.40 15.75 18.26
N SER A 101 -5.77 15.69 16.98
CA SER A 101 -6.86 14.84 16.50
C SER A 101 -6.44 13.37 16.41
N GLU A 102 -7.40 12.48 16.64
CA GLU A 102 -7.20 11.04 16.51
C GLU A 102 -6.78 10.62 15.10
N GLU A 103 -7.26 11.33 14.06
CA GLU A 103 -6.88 11.08 12.68
C GLU A 103 -5.39 11.31 12.44
N LEU A 104 -4.84 12.40 12.98
CA LEU A 104 -3.41 12.71 12.82
C LEU A 104 -2.54 11.69 13.57
N VAL A 105 -2.96 11.30 14.78
CA VAL A 105 -2.28 10.25 15.56
C VAL A 105 -2.29 8.91 14.82
N ALA A 106 -3.45 8.50 14.30
CA ALA A 106 -3.60 7.25 13.56
C ALA A 106 -2.80 7.25 12.24
N ALA A 107 -2.73 8.39 11.55
CA ALA A 107 -1.93 8.55 10.35
C ALA A 107 -0.44 8.38 10.63
N ARG A 108 0.09 9.03 11.68
CA ARG A 108 1.49 8.89 12.10
C ARG A 108 1.82 7.45 12.48
N ALA A 109 0.98 6.80 13.28
CA ALA A 109 1.18 5.41 13.67
C ALA A 109 1.24 4.48 12.45
N LEU A 110 0.34 4.66 11.47
CA LEU A 110 0.37 3.88 10.24
C LEU A 110 1.61 4.16 9.38
N LEU A 111 2.06 5.41 9.29
CA LEU A 111 3.26 5.76 8.53
C LEU A 111 4.51 5.07 9.11
N GLU A 112 4.63 5.01 10.43
CA GLU A 112 5.70 4.27 11.10
C GLU A 112 5.57 2.76 10.88
N GLU A 113 4.36 2.19 11.00
CA GLU A 113 4.08 0.78 10.71
C GLU A 113 4.51 0.40 9.28
N VAL A 114 4.13 1.22 8.29
CA VAL A 114 4.47 1.01 6.88
C VAL A 114 5.97 1.16 6.65
N ARG A 115 6.62 2.16 7.26
CA ARG A 115 8.07 2.35 7.16
C ARG A 115 8.82 1.14 7.69
N ALA A 116 8.50 0.70 8.90
CA ALA A 116 9.13 -0.48 9.51
C ALA A 116 8.91 -1.75 8.67
N GLY A 117 7.71 -1.93 8.10
CA GLY A 117 7.41 -3.10 7.26
C GLY A 117 8.01 -3.07 5.86
N LEU A 118 8.52 -1.94 5.38
CA LEU A 118 9.21 -1.81 4.08
C LEU A 118 10.74 -1.86 4.21
N GLU A 119 11.28 -1.66 5.41
CA GLU A 119 12.72 -1.79 5.70
C GLU A 119 13.16 -3.25 5.93
N THR A 120 12.19 -4.16 6.07
CA THR A 120 12.36 -5.63 6.17
C THR A 120 12.01 -6.33 4.87
#